data_AF-A0A6D2HHP6-F1
#
_entry.id   AF-A0A6D2HHP6-F1
#
_cell.length_a   1.000
_cell.length_b   1.000
_cell.length_c   1.000
_cell.angle_alpha   90.00
_cell.angle_beta   90.00
_cell.angle_gamma   90.00
#
_symmetry.space_group_name_H-M   'P 1'
#
loop_
_entity.id
_entity.type
_entity.pdbx_description
1 polymer ?
#
loop_
_entity_poly.entity_id
_entity_poly.type
_entity_poly.pdbx_seq_one_letter_code
_entity_poly.pdbx_strand_id
1 'polypeptide(L)'
;MVVMVIDCRVYLMGLDLHGIHKGIEPSINPKGKLITLDDSDRVDISQVYHCDGLLLCITKDFARLVVWNPYTGQTLWLTPGVRGPRLDLYIDYQFGVTRGSFIIDQEMKVAVVLDKERYVNDPTRNVAHIIGEDGYYREVDLGESTEKRKSPLGCSYVPSSVQIKQGGQKEEF
;
A
#
# COMPACT_ATOMS: atom_id res chain seq x y z
N MET A 1 12.09 -1.08 -5.00
CA MET A 1 10.81 -1.70 -5.38
C MET A 1 9.68 -0.90 -4.75
N VAL A 2 8.45 -1.08 -5.18
CA VAL A 2 7.29 -0.38 -4.60
C VAL A 2 6.29 -1.43 -4.14
N VAL A 3 5.75 -1.24 -2.94
CA VAL A 3 4.56 -1.98 -2.51
C VAL A 3 3.35 -1.13 -2.85
N MET A 4 2.39 -1.69 -3.59
CA MET A 4 1.15 -1.01 -3.96
C MET A 4 -0.06 -1.78 -3.46
N VAL A 5 -1.08 -1.06 -2.98
CA VAL A 5 -2.42 -1.57 -2.69
C VAL A 5 -3.35 -1.16 -3.82
N ILE A 6 -3.83 -2.14 -4.57
CA ILE A 6 -4.79 -1.94 -5.68
C ILE A 6 -5.95 -2.89 -5.43
N ASP A 7 -7.18 -2.38 -5.47
CA ASP A 7 -8.40 -3.20 -5.25
C ASP A 7 -8.33 -4.02 -3.94
N CYS A 8 -7.88 -3.36 -2.86
CA CYS A 8 -7.63 -3.95 -1.53
C CYS A 8 -6.62 -5.11 -1.47
N ARG A 9 -5.75 -5.26 -2.48
CA ARG A 9 -4.73 -6.31 -2.56
C ARG A 9 -3.34 -5.71 -2.62
N VAL A 10 -2.39 -6.37 -1.96
CA VAL A 10 -1.00 -5.93 -1.89
C VAL A 10 -0.17 -6.56 -3.01
N TYR A 11 0.53 -5.72 -3.76
CA TYR A 11 1.39 -6.09 -4.89
C TYR A 11 2.79 -5.56 -4.70
N LEU A 12 3.77 -6.37 -5.08
CA LEU A 12 5.14 -5.90 -5.29
C LEU A 12 5.26 -5.46 -6.74
N MET A 13 5.48 -4.16 -6.95
CA MET A 13 5.57 -3.53 -8.25
C MET A 13 7.01 -3.11 -8.55
N GLY A 14 7.41 -3.32 -9.80
CA GLY A 14 8.60 -2.73 -10.39
C GLY A 14 8.23 -1.40 -11.02
N LEU A 15 9.00 -0.37 -10.71
CA LEU A 15 8.86 0.97 -11.27
C LEU A 15 10.10 1.22 -12.11
N ASP A 16 9.93 1.34 -13.43
CA ASP A 16 11.01 1.70 -14.35
C ASP A 16 10.76 3.12 -14.86
N LEU A 17 11.61 4.03 -14.39
CA LEU A 17 11.62 5.44 -14.73
C LEU A 17 12.92 5.81 -15.48
N HIS A 18 13.73 4.82 -15.87
CA HIS A 18 15.01 5.10 -16.48
C HIS A 18 14.82 5.59 -17.92
N GLY A 19 15.48 6.70 -18.25
CA GLY A 19 15.48 7.23 -19.62
C GLY A 19 14.26 8.07 -19.98
N ILE A 20 13.45 8.49 -19.00
CA ILE A 20 12.40 9.49 -19.20
C ILE A 20 12.95 10.76 -19.88
N HIS A 21 14.11 11.23 -19.42
CA HIS A 21 14.87 12.35 -20.01
C HIS A 21 15.41 12.06 -21.42
N LYS A 22 15.33 10.81 -21.88
CA LYS A 22 15.74 10.35 -23.22
C LYS A 22 14.53 9.95 -24.07
N GLY A 23 13.30 10.23 -23.63
CA GLY A 23 12.07 9.90 -24.34
C GLY A 23 11.66 8.42 -24.26
N ILE A 24 12.24 7.65 -23.33
CA ILE A 24 11.82 6.26 -23.08
C ILE A 24 10.54 6.28 -22.23
N GLU A 25 9.59 5.42 -22.59
CA GLU A 25 8.31 5.32 -21.91
C GLU A 25 8.47 4.67 -20.53
N PRO A 26 8.00 5.32 -19.45
CA PRO A 26 8.05 4.74 -18.11
C PRO A 26 7.07 3.57 -17.99
N SER A 27 7.35 2.64 -17.08
CA SER A 27 6.47 1.49 -16.87
C SER A 27 6.33 1.09 -15.41
N ILE A 28 5.16 0.55 -15.07
CA ILE A 28 4.84 0.02 -13.74
C ILE A 28 4.33 -1.40 -13.94
N ASN A 29 5.09 -2.38 -13.49
CA ASN A 29 4.84 -3.79 -13.79
C ASN A 29 4.76 -4.63 -12.52
N PRO A 30 3.79 -5.57 -12.42
CA PRO A 30 3.74 -6.50 -11.29
C PRO A 30 4.98 -7.40 -11.30
N LYS A 31 5.68 -7.45 -10.17
CA LYS A 31 6.75 -8.43 -9.92
C LYS A 31 6.23 -9.65 -9.17
N GLY A 32 5.15 -9.47 -8.42
CA GLY A 32 4.43 -10.55 -7.76
C GLY A 32 3.29 -10.01 -6.92
N LYS A 33 2.31 -10.86 -6.62
CA LYS A 33 1.30 -10.58 -5.61
C LYS A 33 1.90 -10.99 -4.26
N LEU A 34 1.93 -10.08 -3.29
CA LEU A 34 2.32 -10.43 -1.94
C LEU A 34 1.08 -11.01 -1.26
N ILE A 35 0.92 -12.33 -1.33
CA ILE A 35 -0.17 -13.09 -0.71
C ILE A 35 0.44 -13.94 0.41
N THR A 36 0.28 -13.50 1.66
CA THR A 36 0.43 -14.34 2.87
C THR A 36 -0.17 -13.61 4.08
N LEU A 37 -1.48 -13.48 4.10
CA LEU A 37 -2.28 -13.33 5.31
C LEU A 37 -3.38 -14.38 5.20
N ASP A 38 -3.00 -15.63 5.50
CA ASP A 38 -3.74 -16.90 5.43
C ASP A 38 -4.83 -17.07 4.34
N ASP A 39 -4.60 -18.01 3.42
CA ASP A 39 -5.57 -18.46 2.39
C ASP A 39 -6.92 -18.97 2.95
N SER A 40 -7.05 -19.12 4.27
CA SER A 40 -8.29 -19.55 4.92
C SER A 40 -9.31 -18.42 5.10
N ASP A 41 -8.87 -17.16 5.14
CA ASP A 41 -9.73 -15.98 5.25
C ASP A 41 -9.18 -14.88 4.33
N ARG A 42 -9.96 -14.42 3.36
CA ARG A 42 -9.55 -13.33 2.46
C ARG A 42 -9.33 -12.03 3.24
N VAL A 43 -8.11 -11.81 3.75
CA VAL A 43 -7.74 -10.57 4.43
C VAL A 43 -7.50 -9.49 3.38
N ASP A 44 -8.54 -8.72 3.09
CA ASP A 44 -8.43 -7.50 2.28
C ASP A 44 -7.70 -6.41 3.05
N ILE A 45 -6.71 -5.77 2.41
CA ILE A 45 -5.92 -4.67 3.00
C ILE A 45 -6.42 -3.34 2.46
N SER A 46 -6.77 -2.42 3.36
CA SER A 46 -7.18 -1.06 2.98
C SER A 46 -6.01 -0.12 2.80
N GLN A 47 -4.99 -0.22 3.68
CA GLN A 47 -3.87 0.71 3.73
C GLN A 47 -2.58 -0.03 4.09
N VAL A 48 -1.47 0.49 3.56
CA VAL A 48 -0.14 -0.01 3.86
C VAL A 48 0.80 1.16 4.13
N TYR A 49 1.64 1.01 5.15
CA TYR A 49 2.68 1.96 5.49
C TYR A 49 4.00 1.22 5.65
N HIS A 50 5.06 1.73 5.03
CA HIS A 50 6.40 1.15 5.13
C HIS A 50 7.21 1.81 6.24
N CYS A 51 7.91 1.01 7.02
CA CYS A 51 8.91 1.45 8.00
C CYS A 51 10.01 0.38 8.14
N ASP A 52 11.27 0.73 7.88
CA ASP A 52 12.45 -0.13 8.06
C ASP A 52 12.34 -1.55 7.45
N GLY A 53 11.70 -1.65 6.28
CA GLY A 53 11.45 -2.90 5.56
C GLY A 53 10.33 -3.77 6.13
N LEU A 54 9.64 -3.28 7.16
CA LEU A 54 8.36 -3.80 7.63
C LEU A 54 7.21 -3.02 7.00
N LEU A 55 6.07 -3.67 6.87
CA LEU A 55 4.81 -3.08 6.46
C LEU A 55 3.83 -3.09 7.63
N LEU A 56 3.24 -1.94 7.93
CA LEU A 56 2.04 -1.86 8.75
C LEU A 56 0.83 -1.88 7.80
N CYS A 57 0.07 -2.95 7.85
CA CYS A 57 -1.15 -3.16 7.06
C CYS A 57 -2.38 -2.92 7.92
N ILE A 58 -3.40 -2.25 7.36
CA ILE A 58 -4.72 -2.08 7.98
C ILE A 58 -5.73 -2.87 7.14
N THR A 59 -6.51 -3.72 7.79
CA THR A 59 -7.55 -4.51 7.12
C THR A 59 -8.72 -3.65 6.63
N LYS A 60 -9.46 -4.15 5.65
CA LYS A 60 -10.63 -3.46 5.05
C LYS A 60 -11.78 -3.21 6.02
N ASP A 61 -11.92 -4.05 7.05
CA ASP A 61 -12.86 -3.87 8.16
C ASP A 61 -12.39 -2.81 9.17
N PHE A 62 -11.18 -2.26 8.99
CA PHE A 62 -10.52 -1.31 9.88
C PHE A 62 -10.39 -1.81 11.34
N ALA A 63 -10.58 -3.11 11.61
CA ALA A 63 -10.58 -3.63 12.97
C ALA A 63 -9.20 -4.15 13.40
N ARG A 64 -8.36 -4.54 12.44
CA ARG A 64 -7.11 -5.26 12.70
C ARG A 64 -5.94 -4.58 12.02
N LEU A 65 -4.82 -4.52 12.72
CA LEU A 65 -3.54 -4.12 12.15
C LEU A 65 -2.62 -5.34 12.06
N VAL A 66 -1.79 -5.38 11.01
CA VAL A 66 -0.75 -6.40 10.89
C VAL A 66 0.57 -5.74 10.62
N VAL A 67 1.56 -6.02 11.45
CA VAL A 67 2.95 -5.78 11.12
C VAL A 67 3.43 -6.99 10.34
N TRP A 68 3.91 -6.76 9.12
CA TRP A 68 4.31 -7.81 8.19
C TRP A 68 5.71 -7.54 7.68
N ASN A 69 6.53 -8.59 7.65
CA ASN A 69 7.77 -8.61 6.88
C ASN A 69 7.53 -9.45 5.62
N PRO A 70 7.31 -8.85 4.43
CA PRO A 70 7.12 -9.58 3.19
C PRO A 70 8.31 -10.42 2.76
N TYR A 71 9.53 -10.04 3.18
CA TYR A 71 10.75 -10.73 2.81
C TYR A 71 10.92 -12.04 3.58
N THR A 72 10.64 -12.04 4.89
CA THR A 72 10.74 -13.24 5.73
C THR A 72 9.43 -13.98 5.90
N GLY A 73 8.30 -13.39 5.49
CA GLY A 73 6.95 -13.92 5.68
C GLY A 73 6.39 -13.76 7.10
N GLN A 74 7.14 -13.16 8.03
CA GLN A 74 6.70 -13.01 9.43
C GLN A 74 5.55 -12.02 9.53
N THR A 75 4.50 -12.38 10.28
CA THR A 75 3.37 -11.51 10.60
C THR A 75 3.18 -11.39 12.11
N LEU A 76 2.71 -10.22 12.54
CA LEU A 76 2.26 -9.94 13.90
C LEU A 76 0.93 -9.20 13.82
N TRP A 77 -0.12 -9.86 14.27
CA TRP A 77 -1.45 -9.29 14.37
C TRP A 77 -1.56 -8.44 15.64
N LEU A 78 -1.92 -7.18 15.46
CA LEU A 78 -2.17 -6.25 16.54
C LEU A 78 -3.69 -6.00 16.59
N THR A 79 -4.29 -6.44 17.70
CA THR A 79 -5.68 -6.12 18.03
C THR A 79 -5.67 -5.14 19.19
N PRO A 80 -6.01 -3.87 18.97
CA PRO A 80 -6.07 -2.90 20.06
C PRO A 80 -7.11 -3.31 21.09
N GLY A 81 -6.71 -3.40 22.36
CA GLY A 81 -7.57 -3.86 23.44
C GLY A 81 -8.64 -2.83 23.77
N VAL A 82 -9.87 -3.04 23.30
CA VAL A 82 -11.02 -2.24 23.74
C VAL A 82 -11.55 -2.86 25.04
N ARG A 83 -11.40 -2.14 26.18
CA ARG A 83 -12.07 -2.50 27.44
C ARG A 83 -13.43 -1.81 27.51
N GLY A 84 -14.52 -2.54 27.25
CA GLY A 84 -15.88 -2.11 27.58
C GLY A 84 -16.99 -2.78 26.75
N PRO A 85 -18.17 -3.11 27.34
CA PRO A 85 -19.23 -3.87 26.67
C PRO A 85 -20.13 -3.01 25.75
N ARG A 86 -19.64 -1.88 25.25
CA ARG A 86 -20.39 -1.00 24.36
C ARG A 86 -19.46 -0.33 23.36
N LEU A 87 -19.23 -0.98 22.22
CA LEU A 87 -18.98 -0.37 20.91
C LEU A 87 -18.87 -1.49 19.86
N ASP A 88 -19.94 -2.26 19.71
CA ASP A 88 -20.26 -2.84 18.41
C ASP A 88 -20.67 -1.67 17.50
N LEU A 89 -19.70 -1.09 16.80
CA LEU A 89 -19.79 -0.28 15.58
C LEU A 89 -18.59 0.67 15.57
N TYR A 90 -17.73 0.48 14.58
CA TYR A 90 -16.77 1.48 14.15
C TYR A 90 -15.66 1.79 15.17
N ILE A 91 -14.69 0.87 15.30
CA ILE A 91 -13.33 1.36 15.58
C ILE A 91 -12.87 2.01 14.29
N ASP A 92 -13.36 3.22 14.02
CA ASP A 92 -12.74 4.14 13.08
C ASP A 92 -11.45 4.55 13.75
N TYR A 93 -10.42 3.70 13.67
CA TYR A 93 -9.09 4.28 13.75
C TYR A 93 -9.11 5.37 12.68
N GLN A 94 -8.84 6.62 13.08
CA GLN A 94 -8.93 7.79 12.22
C GLN A 94 -7.85 7.80 11.11
N PHE A 95 -7.48 6.64 10.59
CA PHE A 95 -6.80 6.45 9.32
C PHE A 95 -7.86 6.51 8.22
N GLY A 96 -8.45 7.69 8.02
CA GLY A 96 -9.45 7.92 6.98
C GLY A 96 -8.94 7.47 5.61
N VAL A 97 -9.86 7.23 4.67
CA VAL A 97 -9.50 6.79 3.31
C VAL A 97 -8.61 7.86 2.65
N THR A 98 -7.37 7.49 2.34
CA THR A 98 -6.46 8.35 1.60
C THR A 98 -6.99 8.55 0.18
N ARG A 99 -7.15 9.81 -0.22
CA ARG A 99 -7.61 10.19 -1.58
C ARG A 99 -6.51 10.08 -2.65
N GLY A 100 -5.38 9.49 -2.32
CA GLY A 100 -4.23 9.33 -3.19
C GLY A 100 -2.97 9.02 -2.38
N SER A 101 -1.93 8.60 -3.06
CA SER A 101 -0.61 8.42 -2.47
C SER A 101 0.47 8.80 -3.49
N PHE A 102 1.72 8.91 -3.06
CA PHE A 102 2.79 9.32 -3.96
C PHE A 102 4.10 8.62 -3.63
N ILE A 103 4.94 8.51 -4.65
CA ILE A 103 6.31 8.00 -4.57
C ILE A 103 7.21 9.05 -5.22
N ILE A 104 8.34 9.37 -4.58
CA ILE A 104 9.32 10.32 -5.10
C ILE A 104 10.56 9.54 -5.49
N ASP A 105 10.98 9.69 -6.74
CA ASP A 105 12.28 9.26 -7.22
C ASP A 105 13.18 10.49 -7.38
N GLN A 106 14.14 10.65 -6.46
CA GLN A 106 15.04 11.80 -6.45
C GLN A 106 16.14 11.69 -7.53
N GLU A 107 16.52 10.48 -7.92
CA GLU A 107 17.55 10.25 -8.94
C GLU A 107 17.01 10.61 -10.32
N MET A 108 15.80 10.16 -10.62
CA MET A 108 15.10 10.47 -11.87
C MET A 108 14.40 11.84 -11.83
N LYS A 109 14.30 12.45 -10.64
CA LYS A 109 13.61 13.72 -10.36
C LYS A 109 12.15 13.71 -10.78
N VAL A 110 11.44 12.68 -10.37
CA VAL A 110 10.05 12.42 -10.74
C VAL A 110 9.21 12.14 -9.49
N ALA A 111 7.98 12.64 -9.49
CA ALA A 111 6.94 12.21 -8.56
C ALA A 111 5.92 11.33 -9.29
N VAL A 112 5.61 10.18 -8.72
CA VAL A 112 4.52 9.31 -9.17
C VAL A 112 3.36 9.49 -8.20
N VAL A 113 2.24 10.02 -8.68
CA VAL A 113 0.99 10.19 -7.90
C VAL A 113 0.02 9.09 -8.29
N LEU A 114 -0.40 8.31 -7.32
CA LEU A 114 -1.34 7.21 -7.47
C LEU A 114 -2.75 7.71 -7.12
N ASP A 115 -3.64 7.68 -8.09
CA ASP A 115 -5.02 8.12 -7.93
C ASP A 115 -5.97 7.36 -8.86
N LYS A 116 -7.25 7.72 -8.81
CA LYS A 116 -8.26 7.29 -9.77
C LYS A 116 -8.30 8.22 -10.97
N GLU A 117 -8.78 7.70 -12.09
CA GLU A 117 -9.02 8.49 -13.30
C GLU A 117 -9.89 9.73 -13.00
N ARG A 118 -9.47 10.88 -13.53
CA ARG A 118 -10.13 12.17 -13.27
C ARG A 118 -11.38 12.36 -14.13
N TYR A 119 -12.30 13.20 -13.64
CA TYR A 119 -13.45 13.72 -14.40
C TYR A 119 -14.49 12.68 -14.84
N VAL A 120 -14.50 11.51 -14.21
CA VAL A 120 -15.54 10.48 -14.39
C VAL A 120 -16.43 10.46 -13.14
N ASN A 121 -17.75 10.34 -13.33
CA ASN A 121 -18.67 10.04 -12.22
C ASN A 121 -18.45 8.57 -11.82
N ASP A 122 -18.02 8.33 -10.58
CA ASP A 122 -17.61 7.01 -10.05
C ASP A 122 -16.44 6.35 -10.85
N PRO A 123 -15.21 6.89 -10.76
CA PRO A 123 -14.08 6.32 -11.49
C PRO A 123 -13.75 4.92 -11.00
N THR A 124 -13.67 3.97 -11.94
CA THR A 124 -13.29 2.57 -11.66
C THR A 124 -11.81 2.36 -11.89
N ARG A 125 -11.22 3.05 -12.87
CA ARG A 125 -9.82 2.90 -13.27
C ARG A 125 -8.84 3.59 -12.34
N ASN A 126 -7.77 2.86 -12.02
CA ASN A 126 -6.64 3.36 -11.23
C ASN A 126 -5.52 3.80 -12.17
N VAL A 127 -4.90 4.94 -11.87
CA VAL A 127 -3.88 5.57 -12.72
C VAL A 127 -2.70 6.01 -11.88
N ALA A 128 -1.49 5.82 -12.42
CA ALA A 128 -0.28 6.45 -11.91
C ALA A 128 0.08 7.65 -12.79
N HIS A 129 0.04 8.84 -12.22
CA HIS A 129 0.47 10.07 -12.86
C HIS A 129 1.96 10.28 -12.59
N ILE A 130 2.77 10.30 -13.64
CA ILE A 130 4.22 10.47 -13.58
C ILE A 130 4.54 11.92 -13.96
N ILE A 131 5.08 12.67 -13.01
CA ILE A 131 5.33 14.11 -13.11
C ILE A 131 6.82 14.35 -12.93
N GLY A 132 7.47 14.96 -13.91
CA GLY A 132 8.91 15.26 -13.89
C GLY A 132 9.23 16.73 -14.14
N GLU A 133 10.52 17.05 -14.22
CA GLU A 133 11.03 18.36 -14.63
C GLU A 133 10.57 18.74 -16.06
N ASP A 134 10.71 20.02 -16.41
CA ASP A 134 10.41 20.56 -17.75
C ASP A 134 8.98 20.28 -18.27
N GLY A 135 8.03 20.11 -17.34
CA GLY A 135 6.63 19.84 -17.66
C GLY A 135 6.38 18.40 -18.12
N TYR A 136 7.32 17.48 -17.90
CA TYR A 136 7.13 16.08 -18.23
C TYR A 136 5.92 15.50 -17.48
N TYR A 137 5.00 14.90 -18.26
CA TYR A 137 3.80 14.26 -17.76
C TYR A 137 3.46 13.00 -18.55
N ARG A 138 3.19 11.91 -17.84
CA ARG A 138 2.65 10.65 -18.39
C ARG A 138 1.67 10.01 -17.43
N GLU A 139 0.77 9.22 -17.98
CA GLU A 139 -0.14 8.38 -17.20
C GLU A 139 0.16 6.92 -17.50
N VAL A 140 0.19 6.10 -16.45
CA VAL A 140 0.32 4.64 -16.57
C VAL A 140 -0.95 4.03 -15.98
N ASP A 141 -1.61 3.19 -16.78
CA ASP A 141 -2.79 2.45 -16.37
C ASP A 141 -2.43 1.36 -15.35
N LEU A 142 -3.10 1.39 -14.20
CA LEU A 142 -2.96 0.38 -13.15
C LEU A 142 -4.13 -0.63 -13.15
N GLY A 143 -5.06 -0.47 -14.09
CA GLY A 143 -6.21 -1.34 -14.29
C GLY A 143 -7.48 -0.88 -13.58
N GLU A 144 -8.55 -1.62 -13.86
CA GLU A 144 -9.87 -1.41 -13.28
C GLU A 144 -9.92 -1.85 -11.81
N SER A 145 -10.73 -1.16 -11.01
CA SER A 145 -11.02 -1.54 -9.63
C SER A 145 -12.49 -1.46 -9.31
N THR A 146 -12.92 -2.42 -8.49
CA THR A 146 -14.28 -2.50 -7.95
C THR A 146 -14.48 -1.52 -6.78
N GLU A 147 -13.40 -0.99 -6.21
CA GLU A 147 -13.41 -0.07 -5.08
C GLU A 147 -13.64 1.38 -5.56
N LYS A 148 -14.85 1.90 -5.41
CA LYS A 148 -15.22 3.25 -5.89
C LYS A 148 -14.51 4.40 -5.17
N ARG A 149 -14.32 4.27 -3.85
CA ARG A 149 -13.86 5.36 -2.98
C ARG A 149 -12.40 5.25 -2.56
N LYS A 150 -11.70 4.19 -2.98
CA LYS A 150 -10.31 3.92 -2.59
C LYS A 150 -9.41 4.12 -3.79
N SER A 151 -8.53 5.12 -3.69
CA SER A 151 -7.44 5.30 -4.63
C SER A 151 -6.35 4.25 -4.38
N PRO A 152 -5.55 3.90 -5.41
CA PRO A 152 -4.39 3.05 -5.22
C PRO A 152 -3.41 3.69 -4.23
N LEU A 153 -2.84 2.87 -3.36
CA LEU A 153 -1.83 3.30 -2.40
C LEU A 153 -0.49 2.72 -2.78
N GLY A 154 0.60 3.46 -2.56
CA GLY A 154 1.93 2.95 -2.82
C GLY A 154 2.99 3.60 -1.96
N CYS A 155 4.00 2.81 -1.59
CA CYS A 155 5.18 3.28 -0.88
C CYS A 155 6.44 2.55 -1.36
N SER A 156 7.58 3.24 -1.30
CA SER A 156 8.88 2.62 -1.52
C SER A 156 9.10 1.46 -0.56
N TYR A 157 9.68 0.37 -1.05
CA TYR A 157 9.95 -0.82 -0.27
C TYR A 157 11.36 -1.34 -0.51
N VAL A 158 12.05 -1.63 0.59
CA VAL A 158 13.37 -2.25 0.64
C VAL A 158 13.25 -3.51 1.49
N PRO A 159 13.58 -4.70 0.95
CA PRO A 159 13.59 -5.94 1.73
C PRO A 159 14.50 -5.83 2.96
N SER A 160 14.08 -6.43 4.07
CA SER A 160 14.81 -6.35 5.33
C SER A 160 14.79 -7.68 6.07
N SER A 161 15.92 -8.02 6.68
CA SER A 161 16.07 -9.19 7.56
C SER A 161 15.63 -8.91 9.01
N VAL A 162 15.01 -7.74 9.27
CA VAL A 162 14.46 -7.40 10.60
C VAL A 162 13.47 -8.47 11.04
N GLN A 163 13.65 -8.95 12.27
CA GLN A 163 12.77 -9.94 12.88
C GLN A 163 11.67 -9.27 13.68
N ILE A 164 10.43 -9.72 13.48
CA ILE A 164 9.31 -9.29 14.30
C ILE A 164 9.34 -10.08 15.61
N LYS A 165 9.53 -9.37 16.74
CA LYS A 165 9.45 -9.98 18.07
C LYS A 165 7.99 -10.26 18.41
N GLN A 166 7.66 -11.53 18.62
CA GLN A 166 6.38 -11.92 19.20
C GLN A 166 6.45 -11.68 20.71
N GLY A 167 5.38 -11.13 21.31
CA GLY A 167 5.36 -10.84 22.75
C GLY A 167 5.49 -12.14 23.57
N GLY A 168 6.52 -12.21 24.41
CA GLY A 168 6.62 -13.18 25.52
C GLY A 168 5.74 -12.73 26.69
N GLN A 169 5.29 -13.70 27.50
CA GLN A 169 4.50 -13.48 28.72
C GLN A 169 5.05 -12.34 29.57
N LYS A 170 4.15 -11.53 30.14
CA LYS A 170 4.51 -10.50 31.14
C LYS A 170 5.33 -11.17 32.24
N GLU A 171 6.58 -10.78 32.39
CA GLU A 171 7.27 -10.97 33.67
C GLU A 171 6.61 -10.02 34.66
N GLU A 172 5.78 -10.57 35.54
CA GLU A 172 5.32 -9.90 36.74
C GLU A 172 6.51 -9.79 37.70
N PHE A 173 6.89 -8.56 38.05
CA PHE A 173 7.79 -8.26 39.17
C PHE A 173 6.95 -8.04 40.44
#